data_AF-A0A0J6FAA0-F1
#
_entry.id   AF-A0A0J6FAA0-F1
#
_cell.length_a   1.000
_cell.length_b   1.000
_cell.length_c   1.000
_cell.angle_alpha   90.00
_cell.angle_beta   90.00
_cell.angle_gamma   90.00
#
_symmetry.space_group_name_H-M   'P 1'
#
loop_
_entity.id
_entity.type
_entity.pdbx_description
1 polymer ?
#
loop_
_entity_poly.entity_id
_entity_poly.type
_entity_poly.pdbx_seq_one_letter_code
_entity_poly.pdbx_strand_id
1 'polypeptide(L)'
;MEQLSILYIGIGQDNRSKELAGYLVKLLSVRWQVHCVGNLFNVPSQELKKSYNLILIQNSFCLVHYKELLRQYVKCPVLFIATTQNIDSIVVPFENLFGILNAGNASLSAWGIPDEMQLRLCCPVERMGNYYFYEQQPEVCRIVYCPTGNSVGENDFKLLTFQRKNNAMLTIVSDEYACLKNTFPSFVKVVPRSSHISAFKQAHLVVASGWETVQALALCKPCVVLGDYGLGGLVTSENYASLQSVRFKGRKGGCFGEPVSTVLLESVIQKVFAFDRQEEVLSLQKQMLAVYGKPVFKKRVFQEIERIIDLSTSMNNRRKRLLLKPRLSTLFALEDIDGKSYLKRGLICFGELDLEMIDLLNQCDGTVSVLELAKRNGYDQEDTAMLWLNLYELWKEKLILFAL
;
A
#
# COMPACT_ATOMS: atom_id res chain seq x y z
N MET A 1 16.04 11.65 28.22
CA MET A 1 15.83 11.75 26.75
C MET A 1 14.49 12.41 26.53
N GLU A 2 14.42 13.48 25.73
CA GLU A 2 13.12 14.05 25.35
C GLU A 2 12.30 13.00 24.60
N GLN A 3 11.07 12.81 25.02
CA GLN A 3 10.15 11.92 24.34
C GLN A 3 9.73 12.57 23.02
N LEU A 4 10.13 11.95 21.90
CA LEU A 4 9.74 12.38 20.56
C LEU A 4 8.20 12.41 20.43
N SER A 5 7.68 13.47 19.81
CA SER A 5 6.24 13.68 19.65
C SER A 5 5.80 13.72 18.19
N ILE A 6 4.66 13.10 17.93
CA ILE A 6 4.02 12.97 16.62
C ILE A 6 2.65 13.64 16.68
N LEU A 7 2.34 14.48 15.68
CA LEU A 7 0.99 14.98 15.44
C LEU A 7 0.34 14.13 14.35
N TYR A 8 -0.81 13.54 14.64
CA TYR A 8 -1.57 12.73 13.71
C TYR A 8 -2.88 13.43 13.37
N ILE A 9 -2.98 13.92 12.13
CA ILE A 9 -4.14 14.60 11.59
C ILE A 9 -4.87 13.64 10.65
N GLY A 10 -6.18 13.47 10.85
CA GLY A 10 -6.95 12.47 10.13
C GLY A 10 -8.41 12.85 9.95
N ILE A 11 -8.87 12.87 8.71
CA ILE A 11 -10.28 13.00 8.33
C ILE A 11 -10.67 11.77 7.52
N GLY A 12 -11.80 11.16 7.87
CA GLY A 12 -12.37 10.09 7.05
C GLY A 12 -13.72 9.63 7.54
N GLN A 13 -14.53 9.18 6.59
CA GLN A 13 -15.86 8.63 6.87
C GLN A 13 -15.89 7.11 6.74
N ASP A 14 -14.92 6.51 6.05
CA ASP A 14 -14.87 5.07 5.83
C ASP A 14 -14.31 4.31 7.03
N ASN A 15 -14.82 3.08 7.23
CA ASN A 15 -14.44 2.24 8.36
C ASN A 15 -12.97 1.82 8.30
N ARG A 16 -12.40 1.59 7.11
CA ARG A 16 -11.02 1.13 6.93
C ARG A 16 -10.02 2.19 7.40
N SER A 17 -10.26 3.46 7.07
CA SER A 17 -9.47 4.60 7.55
C SER A 17 -9.51 4.71 9.07
N LYS A 18 -10.69 4.56 9.68
CA LYS A 18 -10.85 4.60 11.16
C LYS A 18 -10.14 3.44 11.84
N GLU A 19 -10.27 2.22 11.30
CA GLU A 19 -9.60 1.03 11.84
C GLU A 19 -8.07 1.17 11.77
N LEU A 20 -7.53 1.63 10.63
CA LEU A 20 -6.10 1.84 10.49
C LEU A 20 -5.60 2.94 11.44
N ALA A 21 -6.32 4.07 11.52
CA ALA A 21 -5.97 5.16 12.41
C ALA A 21 -5.93 4.70 13.87
N GLY A 22 -6.96 3.97 14.32
CA GLY A 22 -7.01 3.39 15.66
C GLY A 22 -5.88 2.40 15.94
N TYR A 23 -5.52 1.58 14.95
CA TYR A 23 -4.38 0.67 15.06
C TYR A 23 -3.04 1.42 15.16
N LEU A 24 -2.82 2.40 14.27
CA LEU A 24 -1.58 3.19 14.23
C LEU A 24 -1.41 4.02 15.50
N VAL A 25 -2.46 4.67 16.02
CA VAL A 25 -2.37 5.39 17.30
C VAL A 25 -1.89 4.46 18.42
N LYS A 26 -2.52 3.28 18.58
CA LYS A 26 -2.09 2.30 19.59
C LYS A 26 -0.65 1.84 19.37
N LEU A 27 -0.26 1.62 18.11
CA LEU A 27 1.08 1.18 17.74
C LEU A 27 2.14 2.24 18.07
N LEU A 28 1.89 3.50 17.72
CA LEU A 28 2.82 4.61 17.84
C LEU A 28 2.97 5.07 19.28
N SER A 29 1.89 5.06 20.07
CA SER A 29 1.90 5.41 21.49
C SER A 29 2.78 4.50 22.35
N VAL A 30 3.27 3.37 21.82
CA VAL A 30 4.26 2.52 22.48
C VAL A 30 5.64 3.20 22.55
N ARG A 31 5.98 4.07 21.59
CA ARG A 31 7.31 4.70 21.47
C ARG A 31 7.29 6.23 21.52
N TRP A 32 6.21 6.84 21.06
CA TRP A 32 6.11 8.28 20.86
C TRP A 32 4.94 8.88 21.62
N GLN A 33 5.04 10.16 21.95
CA GLN A 33 3.87 10.92 22.39
C GLN A 33 3.03 11.31 21.16
N VAL A 34 1.83 10.75 21.04
CA VAL A 34 0.96 10.95 19.87
C VAL A 34 -0.18 11.90 20.22
N HIS A 35 -0.26 13.03 19.53
CA HIS A 35 -1.40 13.95 19.58
C HIS A 35 -2.26 13.77 18.34
N CYS A 36 -3.58 13.70 18.52
CA CYS A 36 -4.51 13.36 17.45
C CYS A 36 -5.44 14.54 17.15
N VAL A 37 -5.69 14.83 15.87
CA VAL A 37 -6.60 15.88 15.41
C VAL A 37 -7.49 15.36 14.29
N GLY A 38 -8.80 15.52 14.42
CA GLY A 38 -9.79 15.21 13.39
C GLY A 38 -10.70 14.04 13.71
N ASN A 39 -11.68 13.81 12.82
CA ASN A 39 -12.84 12.95 13.08
C ASN A 39 -12.54 11.44 13.02
N LEU A 40 -11.30 11.06 12.70
CA LEU A 40 -10.86 9.66 12.81
C LEU A 40 -10.58 9.26 14.26
N PHE A 41 -10.47 10.22 15.19
CA PHE A 41 -10.06 9.98 16.55
C PHE A 41 -11.18 10.36 17.53
N ASN A 42 -11.47 9.45 18.46
CA ASN A 42 -12.38 9.71 19.59
C ASN A 42 -11.60 10.25 20.80
N VAL A 43 -10.69 11.20 20.57
CA VAL A 43 -9.84 11.77 21.63
C VAL A 43 -10.25 13.22 21.84
N PRO A 44 -10.50 13.66 23.08
CA PRO A 44 -10.82 15.07 23.35
C PRO A 44 -9.68 15.97 22.88
N SER A 45 -10.02 17.20 22.48
CA SER A 45 -9.05 18.22 22.05
C SER A 45 -7.98 18.41 23.12
N GLN A 46 -6.74 18.06 22.79
CA GLN A 46 -5.56 18.29 23.63
C GLN A 46 -4.86 19.58 23.20
N GLU A 47 -4.17 20.21 24.14
CA GLU A 47 -3.30 21.34 23.84
C GLU A 47 -2.15 20.88 22.94
N LEU A 48 -2.05 21.47 21.76
CA LEU A 48 -1.03 21.11 20.76
C LEU A 48 0.32 21.71 21.14
N LYS A 49 1.39 20.95 20.89
CA LYS A 49 2.76 21.45 21.08
C LYS A 49 3.11 22.51 20.03
N LYS A 50 4.10 23.34 20.39
CA LYS A 50 4.72 24.31 19.48
C LYS A 50 5.49 23.67 18.32
N SER A 51 5.99 22.45 18.51
CA SER A 51 6.71 21.69 17.48
C SER A 51 6.50 20.18 17.63
N TYR A 52 6.66 19.46 16.53
CA TYR A 52 6.59 18.01 16.46
C TYR A 52 7.77 17.46 15.67
N ASN A 53 8.14 16.21 15.93
CA ASN A 53 9.21 15.53 15.19
C ASN A 53 8.71 14.95 13.86
N LEU A 54 7.42 14.66 13.76
CA LEU A 54 6.75 14.15 12.57
C LEU A 54 5.28 14.54 12.60
N ILE A 55 4.74 14.86 11.43
CA ILE A 55 3.30 14.98 11.21
C ILE A 55 2.83 13.82 10.34
N LEU A 56 1.85 13.07 10.84
CA LEU A 56 1.11 12.09 10.06
C LEU A 56 -0.14 12.76 9.52
N ILE A 57 -0.33 12.71 8.21
CA ILE A 57 -1.54 13.19 7.57
C ILE A 57 -2.22 12.02 6.90
N GLN A 58 -3.38 11.62 7.40
CA GLN A 58 -4.21 10.61 6.76
C GLN A 58 -5.35 11.30 6.04
N ASN A 59 -5.41 11.08 4.72
CA ASN A 59 -6.36 11.69 3.80
C ASN A 59 -5.99 13.13 3.37
N SER A 60 -6.13 13.42 2.09
CA SER A 60 -5.79 14.71 1.48
C SER A 60 -6.73 15.84 1.88
N PHE A 61 -7.97 15.53 2.29
CA PHE A 61 -8.88 16.54 2.83
C PHE A 61 -8.33 17.24 4.08
N CYS A 62 -7.44 16.59 4.84
CA CYS A 62 -6.74 17.23 5.96
C CYS A 62 -5.91 18.44 5.51
N LEU A 63 -5.30 18.40 4.32
CA LEU A 63 -4.47 19.50 3.80
C LEU A 63 -5.30 20.76 3.53
N VAL A 64 -6.58 20.58 3.17
CA VAL A 64 -7.52 21.67 2.94
C VAL A 64 -8.15 22.12 4.25
N HIS A 65 -8.70 21.18 5.02
CA HIS A 65 -9.47 21.48 6.22
C HIS A 65 -8.61 22.04 7.36
N TYR A 66 -7.37 21.54 7.51
CA TYR A 66 -6.44 21.98 8.56
C TYR A 66 -5.31 22.86 8.01
N LYS A 67 -5.54 23.57 6.90
CA LYS A 67 -4.52 24.41 6.24
C LYS A 67 -3.85 25.39 7.21
N GLU A 68 -4.63 26.10 8.02
CA GLU A 68 -4.10 27.10 8.97
C GLU A 68 -3.28 26.46 10.10
N LEU A 69 -3.66 25.26 10.54
CA LEU A 69 -2.88 24.50 11.52
C LEU A 69 -1.56 24.04 10.91
N LEU A 70 -1.60 23.49 9.68
CA LEU A 70 -0.43 23.00 8.97
C LEU A 70 0.57 24.12 8.66
N ARG A 71 0.10 25.35 8.45
CA ARG A 71 0.95 26.56 8.33
C ARG A 71 1.79 26.86 9.56
N GLN A 72 1.43 26.35 10.74
CA GLN A 72 2.24 26.49 11.95
C GLN A 72 3.42 25.51 11.97
N TYR A 73 3.37 24.46 11.14
CA TYR A 73 4.32 23.35 11.16
C TYR A 73 5.01 23.12 9.81
N VAL A 74 5.21 24.17 9.00
CA VAL A 74 5.83 24.13 7.66
C VAL A 74 7.30 23.68 7.68
N LYS A 75 7.90 23.40 8.83
CA LYS A 75 9.26 22.82 8.92
C LYS A 75 9.26 21.37 9.41
N CYS A 76 8.10 20.84 9.80
CA CYS A 76 8.00 19.48 10.29
C CYS A 76 7.93 18.51 9.11
N PRO A 77 8.66 17.38 9.13
CA PRO A 77 8.52 16.38 8.10
C PRO A 77 7.10 15.79 8.16
N VAL A 78 6.55 15.47 6.98
CA VAL A 78 5.24 14.86 6.84
C VAL A 78 5.38 13.45 6.28
N LEU A 79 4.70 12.50 6.94
CA LEU A 79 4.42 11.17 6.42
C LEU A 79 2.91 11.11 6.07
N PHE A 80 2.61 11.03 4.78
CA PHE A 80 1.23 10.91 4.32
C PHE A 80 0.75 9.46 4.38
N ILE A 81 -0.50 9.24 4.79
CA ILE A 81 -1.11 7.90 4.88
C ILE A 81 -2.26 7.82 3.88
N ALA A 82 -2.07 6.99 2.85
CA ALA A 82 -3.08 6.68 1.86
C ALA A 82 -3.78 5.37 2.23
N THR A 83 -5.09 5.39 2.49
CA THR A 83 -5.83 4.25 3.07
C THR A 83 -6.80 3.57 2.11
N THR A 84 -7.27 4.29 1.10
CA THR A 84 -8.21 3.82 0.09
C THR A 84 -7.62 4.02 -1.32
N GLN A 85 -8.37 3.64 -2.35
CA GLN A 85 -8.05 3.98 -3.75
C GLN A 85 -8.80 5.23 -4.21
N ASN A 86 -9.60 5.86 -3.34
CA ASN A 86 -10.38 7.04 -3.67
C ASN A 86 -9.48 8.28 -3.72
N ILE A 87 -10.02 9.36 -4.29
CA ILE A 87 -9.32 10.63 -4.46
C ILE A 87 -8.83 11.25 -3.14
N ASP A 88 -9.52 10.93 -2.06
CA ASP A 88 -9.19 11.37 -0.71
C ASP A 88 -7.89 10.74 -0.19
N SER A 89 -7.43 9.64 -0.78
CA SER A 89 -6.14 9.00 -0.49
C SER A 89 -5.04 9.38 -1.48
N ILE A 90 -5.28 10.34 -2.36
CA ILE A 90 -4.32 10.84 -3.35
C ILE A 90 -3.65 12.11 -2.82
N VAL A 91 -2.34 12.20 -2.99
CA VAL A 91 -1.54 13.38 -2.64
C VAL A 91 -0.56 13.68 -3.77
N VAL A 92 -0.27 14.96 -3.96
CA VAL A 92 0.76 15.44 -4.88
C VAL A 92 2.02 15.80 -4.09
N PRO A 93 3.21 15.81 -4.71
CA PRO A 93 4.42 16.31 -4.09
C PRO A 93 4.26 17.69 -3.43
N PHE A 94 4.84 17.86 -2.25
CA PHE A 94 5.02 19.17 -1.61
C PHE A 94 6.30 19.15 -0.77
N GLU A 95 6.83 20.33 -0.46
CA GLU A 95 8.15 20.53 0.16
C GLU A 95 8.41 19.55 1.32
N ASN A 96 7.56 19.56 2.35
CA ASN A 96 7.75 18.75 3.55
C ASN A 96 7.21 17.31 3.47
N LEU A 97 6.88 16.80 2.29
CA LEU A 97 6.53 15.39 2.16
C LEU A 97 7.81 14.53 2.16
N PHE A 98 8.01 13.74 3.22
CA PHE A 98 9.20 12.90 3.41
C PHE A 98 8.96 11.43 3.08
N GLY A 99 7.70 10.99 3.09
CA GLY A 99 7.34 9.61 2.76
C GLY A 99 5.84 9.41 2.72
N ILE A 100 5.46 8.24 2.22
CA ILE A 100 4.07 7.80 2.14
C ILE A 100 3.92 6.39 2.70
N LEU A 101 3.00 6.22 3.62
CA LEU A 101 2.47 4.91 4.01
C LEU A 101 1.26 4.61 3.12
N ASN A 102 1.46 3.78 2.09
CA ASN A 102 0.41 3.44 1.15
C ASN A 102 -0.25 2.11 1.56
N ALA A 103 -1.34 2.22 2.32
CA ALA A 103 -2.15 1.12 2.83
C ALA A 103 -3.38 0.78 1.99
N GLY A 104 -3.80 1.70 1.13
CA GLY A 104 -4.93 1.55 0.21
C GLY A 104 -4.59 0.95 -1.14
N ASN A 105 -3.30 0.78 -1.46
CA ASN A 105 -2.82 0.49 -2.81
C ASN A 105 -3.17 1.59 -3.83
N ALA A 106 -3.22 2.85 -3.39
CA ALA A 106 -3.42 3.99 -4.27
C ALA A 106 -2.29 4.08 -5.32
N SER A 107 -2.63 4.41 -6.57
CA SER A 107 -1.65 4.55 -7.66
C SER A 107 -0.99 5.93 -7.65
N LEU A 108 -0.23 6.23 -6.58
CA LEU A 108 0.32 7.57 -6.33
C LEU A 108 1.43 7.96 -7.30
N SER A 109 2.07 7.00 -7.95
CA SER A 109 3.12 7.23 -8.95
C SER A 109 2.56 7.93 -10.19
N ALA A 110 1.29 7.65 -10.55
CA ALA A 110 0.58 8.40 -11.58
C ALA A 110 0.36 9.88 -11.21
N TRP A 111 0.46 10.22 -9.92
CA TRP A 111 0.29 11.58 -9.38
C TRP A 111 1.61 12.26 -9.02
N GLY A 112 2.74 11.72 -9.49
CA GLY A 112 4.04 12.32 -9.29
C GLY A 112 4.72 11.96 -7.98
N ILE A 113 4.23 10.97 -7.22
CA ILE A 113 4.93 10.45 -6.04
C ILE A 113 5.88 9.31 -6.45
N PRO A 114 7.20 9.42 -6.20
CA PRO A 114 8.16 8.35 -6.50
C PRO A 114 7.88 7.07 -5.72
N ASP A 115 8.16 5.91 -6.32
CA ASP A 115 7.90 4.60 -5.68
C ASP A 115 8.77 4.38 -4.44
N GLU A 116 9.99 4.89 -4.45
CA GLU A 116 10.95 4.83 -3.35
C GLU A 116 10.56 5.69 -2.14
N MET A 117 9.65 6.66 -2.30
CA MET A 117 9.04 7.38 -1.17
C MET A 117 7.87 6.61 -0.54
N GLN A 118 7.37 5.56 -1.21
CA GLN A 118 6.17 4.86 -0.81
C GLN A 118 6.51 3.57 -0.06
N LEU A 119 6.33 3.58 1.25
CA LEU A 119 6.21 2.36 2.01
C LEU A 119 4.83 1.74 1.75
N ARG A 120 4.78 0.79 0.81
CA ARG A 120 3.56 0.04 0.49
C ARG A 120 3.37 -1.09 1.50
N LEU A 121 2.34 -0.95 2.34
CA LEU A 121 1.99 -1.96 3.34
C LEU A 121 0.49 -2.21 3.27
N CYS A 122 0.07 -3.43 2.92
CA CYS A 122 -1.32 -3.79 3.16
C CYS A 122 -1.63 -3.75 4.67
N CYS A 123 -2.92 -3.68 5.01
CA CYS A 123 -3.36 -3.84 6.40
C CYS A 123 -2.68 -5.08 7.01
N PRO A 124 -2.26 -5.08 8.28
CA PRO A 124 -1.61 -6.27 8.82
C PRO A 124 -2.64 -7.36 9.13
N VAL A 125 -2.30 -8.62 8.84
CA VAL A 125 -3.07 -9.77 9.33
C VAL A 125 -2.54 -10.27 10.66
N GLU A 126 -3.46 -10.78 11.48
CA GLU A 126 -3.14 -11.52 12.70
C GLU A 126 -3.36 -13.01 12.47
N ARG A 127 -2.48 -13.84 13.04
CA ARG A 127 -2.68 -15.28 13.05
C ARG A 127 -3.81 -15.60 14.05
N MET A 128 -5.00 -15.89 13.53
CA MET A 128 -6.16 -16.22 14.38
C MET A 128 -6.37 -17.72 14.60
N GLY A 129 -5.70 -18.57 13.83
CA GLY A 129 -5.80 -20.03 13.95
C GLY A 129 -5.50 -20.76 12.64
N ASN A 130 -5.46 -22.08 12.69
CA ASN A 130 -5.55 -22.93 11.51
C ASN A 130 -7.01 -23.36 11.36
N TYR A 131 -7.70 -22.80 10.36
CA TYR A 131 -9.08 -23.18 10.05
C TYR A 131 -9.16 -24.08 8.82
N TYR A 132 -8.04 -24.64 8.36
CA TYR A 132 -8.07 -25.67 7.32
C TYR A 132 -8.87 -26.87 7.81
N PHE A 133 -9.79 -27.35 6.98
CA PHE A 133 -10.36 -28.67 7.12
C PHE A 133 -10.70 -29.19 5.73
N TYR A 134 -10.43 -30.48 5.53
CA TYR A 134 -10.61 -31.17 4.27
C TYR A 134 -11.76 -32.17 4.38
N GLU A 135 -12.63 -32.13 3.37
CA GLU A 135 -13.66 -33.13 3.13
C GLU A 135 -13.50 -33.51 1.65
N GLN A 136 -13.15 -34.77 1.36
CA GLN A 136 -12.89 -35.21 -0.03
C GLN A 136 -14.16 -35.15 -0.90
N GLN A 137 -15.31 -35.40 -0.28
CA GLN A 137 -16.65 -35.25 -0.86
C GLN A 137 -17.56 -34.61 0.20
N PRO A 138 -17.49 -33.28 0.38
CA PRO A 138 -18.36 -32.61 1.34
C PRO A 138 -19.81 -32.78 0.89
N GLU A 139 -20.72 -33.12 1.81
CA GLU A 139 -22.15 -33.16 1.51
C GLU A 139 -22.63 -31.82 0.95
N VAL A 140 -22.11 -30.71 1.48
CA VAL A 140 -22.32 -29.35 0.96
C VAL A 140 -21.00 -28.60 0.88
N CYS A 141 -20.57 -28.29 -0.34
CA CYS A 141 -19.35 -27.51 -0.56
C CYS A 141 -19.57 -26.02 -0.24
N ARG A 142 -19.08 -25.59 0.93
CA ARG A 142 -19.09 -24.18 1.38
C ARG A 142 -18.02 -23.33 0.68
N ILE A 143 -18.43 -22.44 -0.22
CA ILE A 143 -17.56 -21.49 -0.93
C ILE A 143 -17.89 -20.07 -0.44
N VAL A 144 -16.86 -19.31 -0.06
CA VAL A 144 -17.00 -17.88 0.20
C VAL A 144 -16.44 -17.11 -0.98
N TYR A 145 -17.18 -16.10 -1.43
CA TYR A 145 -16.78 -15.25 -2.54
C TYR A 145 -16.79 -13.77 -2.16
N CYS A 146 -15.70 -13.09 -2.48
CA CYS A 146 -15.50 -11.66 -2.27
C CYS A 146 -15.42 -10.95 -3.64
N PRO A 147 -16.53 -10.37 -4.12
CA PRO A 147 -16.56 -9.69 -5.42
C PRO A 147 -15.72 -8.40 -5.40
N THR A 148 -15.11 -8.08 -6.55
CA THR A 148 -14.54 -6.78 -6.88
C THR A 148 -15.53 -5.95 -7.69
N GLY A 149 -15.34 -4.63 -7.76
CA GLY A 149 -16.28 -3.73 -8.44
C GLY A 149 -16.55 -4.07 -9.92
N ASN A 150 -15.63 -4.75 -10.60
CA ASN A 150 -15.81 -5.25 -11.97
C ASN A 150 -16.29 -6.69 -12.07
N SER A 151 -16.13 -7.49 -11.01
CA SER A 151 -16.64 -8.86 -11.00
C SER A 151 -18.15 -8.90 -10.75
N VAL A 152 -18.70 -7.79 -10.23
CA VAL A 152 -20.14 -7.47 -10.12
C VAL A 152 -20.79 -7.63 -11.50
N GLY A 153 -21.44 -8.77 -11.71
CA GLY A 153 -22.03 -9.15 -13.00
C GLY A 153 -21.48 -10.48 -13.52
N GLU A 154 -20.53 -10.45 -14.46
CA GLU A 154 -20.18 -11.60 -15.30
C GLU A 154 -19.58 -12.79 -14.52
N ASN A 155 -18.68 -12.53 -13.57
CA ASN A 155 -18.03 -13.58 -12.78
C ASN A 155 -18.96 -14.15 -11.70
N ASP A 156 -19.89 -13.33 -11.21
CA ASP A 156 -20.88 -13.72 -10.21
C ASP A 156 -21.86 -14.74 -10.79
N PHE A 157 -22.35 -14.49 -12.02
CA PHE A 157 -23.18 -15.46 -12.75
C PHE A 157 -22.47 -16.80 -12.95
N LYS A 158 -21.16 -16.79 -13.21
CA LYS A 158 -20.37 -18.02 -13.42
C LYS A 158 -20.25 -18.83 -12.14
N LEU A 159 -19.98 -18.19 -11.00
CA LEU A 159 -19.98 -18.86 -9.70
C LEU A 159 -21.36 -19.38 -9.33
N LEU A 160 -22.43 -18.61 -9.57
CA LEU A 160 -23.81 -19.06 -9.37
C LEU A 160 -24.18 -20.26 -10.26
N THR A 161 -23.64 -20.32 -11.48
CA THR A 161 -23.89 -21.41 -12.44
C THR A 161 -23.13 -22.69 -12.07
N PHE A 162 -21.89 -22.57 -11.59
CA PHE A 162 -21.10 -23.72 -11.10
C PHE A 162 -21.81 -24.47 -9.96
N GLN A 163 -22.53 -23.73 -9.12
CA GLN A 163 -23.17 -24.29 -7.93
C GLN A 163 -24.40 -25.14 -8.22
N ARG A 164 -25.20 -24.79 -9.25
CA ARG A 164 -26.34 -25.62 -9.68
C ARG A 164 -25.92 -27.06 -10.02
N LYS A 165 -24.65 -27.29 -10.35
CA LYS A 165 -24.13 -28.60 -10.78
C LYS A 165 -23.43 -29.40 -9.67
N ASN A 166 -23.06 -28.78 -8.53
CA ASN A 166 -22.08 -29.37 -7.60
C ASN A 166 -22.47 -29.30 -6.10
N ASN A 167 -23.74 -29.13 -5.75
CA ASN A 167 -24.25 -29.06 -4.37
C ASN A 167 -23.41 -28.15 -3.43
N ALA A 168 -23.20 -26.91 -3.87
CA ALA A 168 -22.35 -25.94 -3.16
C ALA A 168 -23.18 -24.79 -2.58
N MET A 169 -22.82 -24.36 -1.36
CA MET A 169 -23.38 -23.17 -0.73
C MET A 169 -22.45 -21.97 -0.98
N LEU A 170 -22.96 -20.89 -1.58
CA LEU A 170 -22.23 -19.64 -1.75
C LEU A 170 -22.47 -18.72 -0.55
N THR A 171 -21.41 -18.15 -0.01
CA THR A 171 -21.52 -16.95 0.81
C THR A 171 -20.85 -15.78 0.09
N ILE A 172 -21.62 -14.81 -0.35
CA ILE A 172 -21.13 -13.56 -0.96
C ILE A 172 -20.88 -12.56 0.17
N VAL A 173 -19.65 -12.11 0.30
CA VAL A 173 -19.23 -11.11 1.28
C VAL A 173 -19.20 -9.74 0.60
N SER A 174 -20.31 -9.00 0.67
CA SER A 174 -20.44 -7.69 0.03
C SER A 174 -21.55 -6.87 0.66
N ASP A 175 -21.25 -5.58 0.87
CA ASP A 175 -22.24 -4.60 1.32
C ASP A 175 -23.11 -4.13 0.14
N GLU A 176 -22.57 -4.14 -1.09
CA GLU A 176 -23.27 -3.73 -2.32
C GLU A 176 -24.39 -4.71 -2.68
N TYR A 177 -24.17 -6.01 -2.45
CA TYR A 177 -25.17 -7.06 -2.68
C TYR A 177 -26.21 -7.18 -1.58
N ALA A 178 -26.12 -6.40 -0.50
CA ALA A 178 -27.02 -6.51 0.64
C ALA A 178 -28.49 -6.31 0.24
N CYS A 179 -28.76 -5.39 -0.71
CA CYS A 179 -30.11 -5.14 -1.22
C CYS A 179 -30.67 -6.31 -2.07
N LEU A 180 -29.80 -7.16 -2.62
CA LEU A 180 -30.17 -8.32 -3.44
C LEU A 180 -30.25 -9.62 -2.63
N LYS A 181 -30.04 -9.58 -1.32
CA LYS A 181 -30.00 -10.79 -0.48
C LYS A 181 -31.23 -11.69 -0.65
N ASN A 182 -32.41 -11.12 -0.84
CA ASN A 182 -33.68 -11.85 -0.95
C ASN A 182 -33.99 -12.30 -2.39
N THR A 183 -33.24 -11.84 -3.39
CA THR A 183 -33.43 -12.25 -4.80
C THR A 183 -32.62 -13.48 -5.16
N PHE A 184 -31.57 -13.77 -4.39
CA PHE A 184 -30.75 -14.94 -4.62
C PHE A 184 -31.46 -16.25 -4.18
N PRO A 185 -31.13 -17.38 -4.83
CA PRO A 185 -31.60 -18.70 -4.40
C PRO A 185 -31.19 -19.03 -2.95
N SER A 186 -31.89 -19.99 -2.33
CA SER A 186 -31.66 -20.40 -0.92
C SER A 186 -30.25 -20.91 -0.60
N PHE A 187 -29.51 -21.38 -1.60
CA PHE A 187 -28.12 -21.83 -1.46
C PHE A 187 -27.09 -20.70 -1.52
N VAL A 188 -27.52 -19.45 -1.71
CA VAL A 188 -26.68 -18.26 -1.72
C VAL A 188 -27.02 -17.40 -0.52
N LYS A 189 -26.00 -17.04 0.25
CA LYS A 189 -26.12 -16.14 1.39
C LYS A 189 -25.31 -14.89 1.13
N VAL A 190 -25.93 -13.72 1.24
CA VAL A 190 -25.19 -12.45 1.28
C VAL A 190 -24.94 -12.05 2.73
N VAL A 191 -23.69 -11.74 3.05
CA VAL A 191 -23.26 -11.23 4.35
C VAL A 191 -22.48 -9.92 4.17
N PRO A 192 -22.57 -8.99 5.14
CA PRO A 192 -21.81 -7.74 5.06
C PRO A 192 -20.30 -8.00 5.13
N ARG A 193 -19.49 -7.07 4.61
CA ARG A 193 -18.02 -7.16 4.63
C ARG A 193 -17.46 -7.27 6.05
N SER A 194 -18.13 -6.69 7.03
CA SER A 194 -17.77 -6.85 8.46
C SER A 194 -17.78 -8.30 8.96
N SER A 195 -18.52 -9.19 8.29
CA SER A 195 -18.64 -10.62 8.63
C SER A 195 -17.68 -11.54 7.84
N HIS A 196 -16.70 -10.99 7.10
CA HIS A 196 -15.79 -11.79 6.27
C HIS A 196 -15.03 -12.86 7.06
N ILE A 197 -14.53 -12.54 8.26
CA ILE A 197 -13.79 -13.48 9.12
C ILE A 197 -14.64 -14.70 9.47
N SER A 198 -15.88 -14.49 9.92
CA SER A 198 -16.75 -15.61 10.34
C SER A 198 -17.13 -16.48 9.15
N ALA A 199 -17.38 -15.88 7.98
CA ALA A 199 -17.60 -16.60 6.74
C ALA A 199 -16.37 -17.45 6.36
N PHE A 200 -15.18 -16.86 6.35
CA PHE A 200 -13.95 -17.57 5.97
C PHE A 200 -13.68 -18.77 6.86
N LYS A 201 -13.86 -18.66 8.19
CA LYS A 201 -13.64 -19.77 9.13
C LYS A 201 -14.45 -21.02 8.76
N GLN A 202 -15.65 -20.86 8.23
CA GLN A 202 -16.56 -21.96 7.89
C GLN A 202 -16.41 -22.45 6.44
N ALA A 203 -15.62 -21.78 5.61
CA ALA A 203 -15.47 -22.09 4.19
C ALA A 203 -14.54 -23.31 3.96
N HIS A 204 -14.79 -24.11 2.93
CA HIS A 204 -13.76 -25.01 2.40
C HIS A 204 -12.80 -24.26 1.47
N LEU A 205 -13.34 -23.29 0.73
CA LEU A 205 -12.62 -22.51 -0.28
C LEU A 205 -13.07 -21.05 -0.20
N VAL A 206 -12.11 -20.15 -0.36
CA VAL A 206 -12.37 -18.73 -0.61
C VAL A 206 -12.03 -18.39 -2.07
N VAL A 207 -12.91 -17.66 -2.74
CA VAL A 207 -12.66 -17.05 -4.05
C VAL A 207 -12.61 -15.55 -3.84
N ALA A 208 -11.47 -14.93 -4.08
CA ALA A 208 -11.24 -13.55 -3.71
C ALA A 208 -10.19 -12.87 -4.59
N SER A 209 -10.03 -11.57 -4.40
CA SER A 209 -8.98 -10.75 -5.01
C SER A 209 -8.29 -9.95 -3.93
N GLY A 210 -7.07 -9.50 -4.18
CA GLY A 210 -6.42 -8.47 -3.39
C GLY A 210 -6.29 -8.82 -1.90
N TRP A 211 -6.86 -7.97 -1.06
CA TRP A 211 -6.69 -8.03 0.38
C TRP A 211 -7.42 -9.22 1.01
N GLU A 212 -8.59 -9.54 0.49
CA GLU A 212 -9.43 -10.65 0.92
C GLU A 212 -8.72 -12.00 0.69
N THR A 213 -7.89 -12.09 -0.36
CA THR A 213 -6.99 -13.25 -0.56
C THR A 213 -5.97 -13.39 0.58
N VAL A 214 -5.33 -12.29 0.98
CA VAL A 214 -4.35 -12.28 2.07
C VAL A 214 -5.02 -12.71 3.40
N GLN A 215 -6.24 -12.22 3.66
CA GLN A 215 -7.01 -12.60 4.84
C GLN A 215 -7.42 -14.08 4.85
N ALA A 216 -7.82 -14.63 3.70
CA ALA A 216 -8.15 -16.04 3.57
C ALA A 216 -6.93 -16.94 3.86
N LEU A 217 -5.79 -16.64 3.25
CA LEU A 217 -4.53 -17.34 3.50
C LEU A 217 -4.09 -17.24 4.97
N ALA A 218 -4.37 -16.10 5.63
CA ALA A 218 -4.07 -15.90 7.05
C ALA A 218 -4.90 -16.80 7.98
N LEU A 219 -6.06 -17.27 7.53
CA LEU A 219 -6.89 -18.24 8.23
C LEU A 219 -6.60 -19.68 7.82
N CYS A 220 -5.55 -19.92 7.03
CA CYS A 220 -5.21 -21.23 6.48
C CYS A 220 -6.34 -21.79 5.58
N LYS A 221 -6.93 -20.93 4.75
CA LYS A 221 -7.95 -21.33 3.78
C LYS A 221 -7.36 -21.43 2.38
N PRO A 222 -7.66 -22.50 1.62
CA PRO A 222 -7.43 -22.53 0.18
C PRO A 222 -8.09 -21.31 -0.46
N CYS A 223 -7.37 -20.66 -1.37
CA CYS A 223 -7.86 -19.43 -2.01
C CYS A 223 -7.66 -19.49 -3.53
N VAL A 224 -8.71 -19.22 -4.28
CA VAL A 224 -8.64 -18.99 -5.73
C VAL A 224 -8.70 -17.50 -5.98
N VAL A 225 -7.69 -16.98 -6.70
CA VAL A 225 -7.60 -15.58 -7.08
C VAL A 225 -8.47 -15.31 -8.30
N LEU A 226 -9.51 -14.50 -8.10
CA LEU A 226 -10.41 -14.02 -9.15
C LEU A 226 -10.65 -12.52 -8.91
N GLY A 227 -10.08 -11.69 -9.78
CA GLY A 227 -10.12 -10.23 -9.60
C GLY A 227 -10.25 -9.47 -10.91
N ASP A 228 -9.99 -8.16 -10.85
CA ASP A 228 -10.17 -7.23 -11.97
C ASP A 228 -9.27 -7.55 -13.17
N TYR A 229 -8.22 -8.35 -12.99
CA TYR A 229 -7.27 -8.75 -14.03
C TYR A 229 -7.40 -10.25 -14.36
N GLY A 230 -8.62 -10.77 -14.30
CA GLY A 230 -8.96 -12.15 -14.65
C GLY A 230 -8.66 -13.19 -13.56
N LEU A 231 -8.55 -14.45 -13.98
CA LEU A 231 -8.36 -15.62 -13.11
C LEU A 231 -6.87 -15.84 -12.82
N GLY A 232 -6.45 -15.56 -11.59
CA GLY A 232 -5.09 -15.86 -11.09
C GLY A 232 -4.88 -17.32 -10.70
N GLY A 233 -5.97 -18.07 -10.50
CA GLY A 233 -5.93 -19.50 -10.17
C GLY A 233 -5.87 -19.78 -8.66
N LEU A 234 -5.76 -21.06 -8.29
CA LEU A 234 -5.53 -21.49 -6.91
C LEU A 234 -4.15 -21.00 -6.46
N VAL A 235 -4.06 -20.37 -5.29
CA VAL A 235 -2.78 -19.98 -4.70
C VAL A 235 -2.04 -21.24 -4.27
N THR A 236 -0.83 -21.41 -4.80
CA THR A 236 0.10 -22.49 -4.48
C THR A 236 1.46 -21.89 -4.12
N SER A 237 2.34 -22.68 -3.50
CA SER A 237 3.69 -22.19 -3.15
C SER A 237 4.48 -21.77 -4.41
N GLU A 238 4.23 -22.42 -5.54
CA GLU A 238 4.89 -22.16 -6.83
C GLU A 238 4.49 -20.81 -7.43
N ASN A 239 3.21 -20.44 -7.34
CA ASN A 239 2.70 -19.21 -7.96
C ASN A 239 2.62 -18.02 -6.99
N TYR A 240 2.86 -18.23 -5.68
CA TYR A 240 2.69 -17.21 -4.64
C TYR A 240 3.43 -15.92 -4.96
N ALA A 241 4.72 -15.99 -5.31
CA ALA A 241 5.53 -14.79 -5.59
C ALA A 241 5.03 -14.03 -6.83
N SER A 242 4.58 -14.77 -7.85
CA SER A 242 3.99 -14.20 -9.07
C SER A 242 2.69 -13.46 -8.75
N LEU A 243 1.76 -14.10 -8.02
CA LEU A 243 0.50 -13.50 -7.59
C LEU A 243 0.72 -12.32 -6.64
N GLN A 244 1.67 -12.42 -5.72
CA GLN A 244 2.05 -11.36 -4.80
C GLN A 244 2.57 -10.13 -5.55
N SER A 245 3.36 -10.31 -6.61
CA SER A 245 3.88 -9.18 -7.42
C SER A 245 2.77 -8.33 -8.04
N VAL A 246 1.62 -8.96 -8.34
CA VAL A 246 0.40 -8.30 -8.84
C VAL A 246 -0.67 -8.14 -7.76
N ARG A 247 -0.27 -8.24 -6.49
CA ARG A 247 -1.11 -8.05 -5.30
C ARG A 247 -2.39 -8.88 -5.32
N PHE A 248 -2.32 -10.11 -5.84
CA PHE A 248 -3.44 -11.03 -5.92
C PHE A 248 -4.66 -10.47 -6.67
N LYS A 249 -4.47 -9.57 -7.65
CA LYS A 249 -5.59 -8.94 -8.38
C LYS A 249 -6.05 -9.71 -9.63
N GLY A 250 -5.46 -10.86 -9.91
CA GLY A 250 -5.70 -11.66 -11.11
C GLY A 250 -4.43 -12.35 -11.58
N ARG A 251 -4.35 -12.68 -12.87
CA ARG A 251 -3.14 -13.26 -13.45
C ARG A 251 -2.11 -12.19 -13.78
N LYS A 252 -0.83 -12.55 -13.72
CA LYS A 252 0.26 -11.68 -14.18
C LYS A 252 0.10 -11.40 -15.68
N GLY A 253 0.19 -10.13 -16.08
CA GLY A 253 -0.05 -9.70 -17.47
C GLY A 253 -1.51 -9.79 -17.92
N GLY A 254 -2.46 -9.96 -17.00
CA GLY A 254 -3.89 -9.87 -17.33
C GLY A 254 -4.32 -8.45 -17.67
N CYS A 255 -5.38 -8.32 -18.46
CA CYS A 255 -5.98 -7.02 -18.77
C CYS A 255 -7.06 -6.67 -17.74
N PHE A 256 -7.26 -5.38 -17.48
CA PHE A 256 -8.37 -4.95 -16.64
C PHE A 256 -9.71 -5.30 -17.30
N GLY A 257 -10.61 -5.95 -16.57
CA GLY A 257 -11.89 -6.43 -17.07
C GLY A 257 -11.80 -7.70 -17.93
N GLU A 258 -10.68 -8.42 -17.87
CA GLU A 258 -10.49 -9.63 -18.66
C GLU A 258 -11.55 -10.72 -18.35
N PRO A 259 -12.26 -11.25 -19.36
CA PRO A 259 -13.28 -12.25 -19.16
C PRO A 259 -12.69 -13.59 -18.74
N VAL A 260 -13.32 -14.25 -17.77
CA VAL A 260 -12.88 -15.56 -17.26
C VAL A 260 -13.75 -16.68 -17.82
N SER A 261 -13.16 -17.68 -18.48
CA SER A 261 -13.91 -18.85 -18.94
C SER A 261 -14.50 -19.63 -17.76
N THR A 262 -15.79 -19.96 -17.84
CA THR A 262 -16.47 -20.79 -16.83
C THR A 262 -15.74 -22.11 -16.64
N VAL A 263 -15.41 -22.82 -17.73
CA VAL A 263 -14.72 -24.12 -17.70
C VAL A 263 -13.39 -24.03 -16.94
N LEU A 264 -12.63 -22.94 -17.15
CA LEU A 264 -11.38 -22.72 -16.43
C LEU A 264 -11.63 -22.52 -14.94
N LEU A 265 -12.61 -21.69 -14.57
CA LEU A 265 -12.96 -21.45 -13.17
C LEU A 265 -13.41 -22.74 -12.46
N GLU A 266 -14.29 -23.53 -13.10
CA GLU A 266 -14.74 -24.82 -12.57
C GLU A 266 -13.56 -25.77 -12.34
N SER A 267 -12.66 -25.88 -13.33
CA SER A 267 -11.47 -26.75 -13.23
C SER A 267 -10.55 -26.35 -12.07
N VAL A 268 -10.39 -25.04 -11.82
CA VAL A 268 -9.55 -24.53 -10.74
C VAL A 268 -10.18 -24.79 -9.38
N ILE A 269 -11.50 -24.63 -9.26
CA ILE A 269 -12.21 -24.93 -8.01
C ILE A 269 -12.14 -26.43 -7.71
N GLN A 270 -12.34 -27.30 -8.71
CA GLN A 270 -12.25 -28.76 -8.53
C GLN A 270 -10.87 -29.21 -8.03
N LYS A 271 -9.78 -28.56 -8.47
CA LYS A 271 -8.41 -28.87 -8.00
C LYS A 271 -8.25 -28.72 -6.48
N VAL A 272 -9.07 -27.89 -5.83
CA VAL A 272 -9.02 -27.68 -4.37
C VAL A 272 -9.44 -28.94 -3.62
N PHE A 273 -10.38 -29.71 -4.17
CA PHE A 273 -10.99 -30.87 -3.51
C PHE A 273 -10.36 -32.21 -3.92
N ALA A 274 -9.48 -32.21 -4.92
CA ALA A 274 -8.88 -33.43 -5.48
C ALA A 274 -8.09 -34.27 -4.45
N PHE A 275 -7.47 -33.62 -3.47
CA PHE A 275 -6.70 -34.26 -2.38
C PHE A 275 -6.54 -33.30 -1.19
N ASP A 276 -6.12 -33.82 -0.04
CA ASP A 276 -5.83 -33.03 1.15
C ASP A 276 -4.58 -32.14 0.92
N ARG A 277 -4.73 -30.84 1.13
CA ARG A 277 -3.72 -29.79 0.92
C ARG A 277 -3.26 -29.15 2.22
N GLN A 278 -3.52 -29.76 3.37
CA GLN A 278 -3.26 -29.16 4.67
C GLN A 278 -1.83 -28.61 4.79
N GLU A 279 -0.82 -29.39 4.40
CA GLU A 279 0.59 -28.98 4.48
C GLU A 279 0.91 -27.81 3.55
N GLU A 280 0.38 -27.83 2.32
CA GLU A 280 0.57 -26.77 1.33
C GLU A 280 -0.01 -25.44 1.84
N VAL A 281 -1.26 -25.47 2.35
CA VAL A 281 -1.94 -24.27 2.85
C VAL A 281 -1.28 -23.76 4.14
N LEU A 282 -0.78 -24.64 5.00
CA LEU A 282 0.01 -24.27 6.17
C LEU A 282 1.33 -23.59 5.80
N SER A 283 2.02 -24.10 4.77
CA SER A 283 3.24 -23.48 4.24
C SER A 283 2.95 -22.08 3.71
N LEU A 284 1.89 -21.93 2.91
CA LEU A 284 1.42 -20.65 2.39
C LEU A 284 1.05 -19.67 3.49
N GLN A 285 0.36 -20.11 4.54
CA GLN A 285 0.05 -19.27 5.70
C GLN A 285 1.33 -18.72 6.35
N LYS A 286 2.36 -19.56 6.55
CA LYS A 286 3.64 -19.13 7.12
C LYS A 286 4.34 -18.11 6.23
N GLN A 287 4.43 -18.38 4.91
CA GLN A 287 5.03 -17.47 3.94
C GLN A 287 4.31 -16.12 3.91
N MET A 288 2.98 -16.13 3.91
CA MET A 288 2.16 -14.93 3.92
C MET A 288 2.31 -14.14 5.24
N LEU A 289 2.30 -14.79 6.41
CA LEU A 289 2.50 -14.11 7.69
C LEU A 289 3.89 -13.47 7.83
N ALA A 290 4.91 -14.03 7.16
CA ALA A 290 6.25 -13.45 7.10
C ALA A 290 6.31 -12.13 6.29
N VAL A 291 5.29 -11.85 5.48
CA VAL A 291 5.20 -10.60 4.70
C VAL A 291 4.14 -9.64 5.26
N TYR A 292 2.95 -10.14 5.60
CA TYR A 292 1.78 -9.34 5.97
C TYR A 292 1.45 -9.38 7.46
N GLY A 293 2.19 -10.14 8.27
CA GLY A 293 1.92 -10.28 9.69
C GLY A 293 2.12 -8.96 10.45
N LYS A 294 1.29 -8.74 11.49
CA LYS A 294 1.41 -7.59 12.42
C LYS A 294 2.85 -7.29 12.87
N PRO A 295 3.71 -8.26 13.25
CA PRO A 295 5.08 -7.96 13.67
C PRO A 295 5.93 -7.31 12.57
N VAL A 296 5.78 -7.77 11.32
CA VAL A 296 6.51 -7.25 10.15
C VAL A 296 6.03 -5.86 9.79
N PHE A 297 4.70 -5.66 9.78
CA PHE A 297 4.09 -4.36 9.58
C PHE A 297 4.58 -3.34 10.62
N LYS A 298 4.52 -3.69 11.92
CA LYS A 298 5.01 -2.87 13.02
C LYS A 298 6.47 -2.47 12.83
N LYS A 299 7.33 -3.44 12.51
CA LYS A 299 8.76 -3.20 12.27
C LYS A 299 8.97 -2.19 11.13
N ARG A 300 8.31 -2.40 9.99
CA ARG A 300 8.46 -1.53 8.81
C ARG A 300 7.94 -0.11 9.05
N VAL A 301 6.79 0.05 9.71
CA VAL A 301 6.26 1.38 10.06
C VAL A 301 7.22 2.13 10.99
N PHE A 302 7.77 1.47 12.01
CA PHE A 302 8.73 2.10 12.91
C PHE A 302 10.02 2.49 12.20
N GLN A 303 10.58 1.59 11.39
CA GLN A 303 11.79 1.89 10.61
C GLN A 303 11.58 3.09 9.68
N GLU A 304 10.41 3.21 9.06
CA GLU A 304 10.13 4.32 8.15
C GLU A 304 9.94 5.65 8.89
N ILE A 305 9.27 5.64 10.04
CA ILE A 305 9.14 6.84 10.87
C ILE A 305 10.50 7.30 11.39
N GLU A 306 11.32 6.37 11.88
CA GLU A 306 12.69 6.65 12.34
C GLU A 306 13.54 7.21 11.18
N ARG A 307 13.51 6.57 10.01
CA ARG A 307 14.17 7.04 8.78
C ARG A 307 13.77 8.47 8.43
N ILE A 308 12.47 8.81 8.48
CA ILE A 308 11.98 10.15 8.14
C ILE A 308 12.46 11.19 9.15
N ILE A 309 12.39 10.88 10.46
CA ILE A 309 12.86 11.78 11.52
C ILE A 309 14.38 12.01 11.39
N ASP A 310 15.15 10.95 11.15
CA ASP A 310 16.60 11.03 10.98
C ASP A 310 16.98 11.80 9.71
N LEU A 311 16.25 11.60 8.61
CA LEU A 311 16.45 12.34 7.37
C LEU A 311 16.17 13.83 7.58
N SER A 312 15.03 14.18 8.17
CA SER A 312 14.68 15.57 8.48
C SER A 312 15.73 16.23 9.38
N THR A 313 16.19 15.53 10.41
CA THR A 313 17.25 16.00 11.32
C THR A 313 18.56 16.23 10.57
N SER A 314 18.91 15.33 9.65
CA SER A 314 20.15 15.39 8.87
C SER A 314 20.12 16.54 7.86
N MET A 315 19.00 16.73 7.16
CA MET A 315 18.81 17.84 6.22
C MET A 315 18.91 19.21 6.91
N ASN A 316 18.39 19.32 8.13
CA ASN A 316 18.42 20.55 8.91
C ASN A 316 19.79 20.82 9.59
N ASN A 317 20.71 19.85 9.60
CA ASN A 317 22.03 20.00 10.20
C ASN A 317 23.09 20.25 9.12
N ARG A 318 23.78 21.41 9.22
CA ARG A 318 24.78 21.85 8.23
C ARG A 318 25.88 20.83 7.91
N ARG A 319 26.29 20.02 8.90
CA ARG A 319 27.33 19.00 8.71
C ARG A 319 26.73 17.68 8.21
N LYS A 320 25.62 17.23 8.81
CA LYS A 320 25.00 15.94 8.44
C LYS A 320 24.41 15.95 7.05
N ARG A 321 23.88 17.09 6.57
CA ARG A 321 23.32 17.21 5.21
C ARG A 321 24.34 16.88 4.11
N LEU A 322 25.63 17.11 4.39
CA LEU A 322 26.71 16.81 3.45
C LEU A 322 27.00 15.30 3.33
N LEU A 323 26.52 14.49 4.29
CA LEU A 323 26.64 13.03 4.27
C LEU A 323 25.48 12.36 3.52
N LEU A 324 24.40 13.11 3.24
CA LEU A 324 23.24 12.59 2.52
C LEU A 324 23.63 12.21 1.10
N LYS A 325 22.97 11.18 0.57
CA LYS A 325 23.23 10.66 -0.76
C LYS A 325 22.07 11.01 -1.69
N PRO A 326 22.23 11.98 -2.60
CA PRO A 326 21.19 12.33 -3.54
C PRO A 326 21.01 11.20 -4.57
N ARG A 327 19.75 10.96 -4.92
CA ARG A 327 19.34 9.99 -5.92
C ARG A 327 18.28 10.60 -6.84
N LEU A 328 18.45 10.49 -8.15
CA LEU A 328 17.41 10.87 -9.11
C LEU A 328 16.16 10.02 -8.89
N SER A 329 15.01 10.68 -8.82
CA SER A 329 13.71 10.03 -8.62
C SER A 329 13.39 9.09 -9.77
N THR A 330 12.84 7.91 -9.47
CA THR A 330 12.48 6.90 -10.48
C THR A 330 11.37 7.34 -11.44
N LEU A 331 10.69 8.45 -11.13
CA LEU A 331 9.69 9.03 -12.02
C LEU A 331 10.29 9.78 -13.20
N PHE A 332 11.55 10.17 -13.08
CA PHE A 332 12.21 11.00 -14.07
C PHE A 332 13.27 10.21 -14.83
N ALA A 333 13.33 10.46 -16.13
CA ALA A 333 14.35 9.93 -17.01
C ALA A 333 15.06 11.08 -17.72
N LEU A 334 16.36 10.94 -17.88
CA LEU A 334 17.15 11.75 -18.80
C LEU A 334 17.09 11.07 -20.16
N GLU A 335 16.65 11.81 -21.19
CA GLU A 335 16.54 11.29 -22.56
C GLU A 335 17.22 12.23 -23.54
N ASP A 336 18.09 11.68 -24.37
CA ASP A 336 18.80 12.42 -25.42
C ASP A 336 17.97 12.43 -26.71
N ILE A 337 17.62 13.61 -27.19
CA ILE A 337 16.93 13.82 -28.46
C ILE A 337 17.73 14.85 -29.27
N ASP A 338 18.15 14.49 -30.47
CA ASP A 338 18.89 15.38 -31.40
C ASP A 338 20.12 16.07 -30.78
N GLY A 339 20.85 15.35 -29.92
CA GLY A 339 22.04 15.87 -29.25
C GLY A 339 21.77 16.79 -28.06
N LYS A 340 20.51 16.90 -27.62
CA LYS A 340 20.09 17.65 -26.43
C LYS A 340 19.49 16.68 -25.41
N SER A 341 19.88 16.80 -24.14
CA SER A 341 19.30 15.96 -23.09
C SER A 341 18.14 16.68 -22.42
N TYR A 342 17.06 15.92 -22.19
CA TYR A 342 15.83 16.41 -21.62
C TYR A 342 15.48 15.66 -20.35
N LEU A 343 14.92 16.38 -19.36
CA LEU A 343 14.30 15.76 -18.21
C LEU A 343 12.84 15.42 -18.52
N LYS A 344 12.49 14.13 -18.47
CA LYS A 344 11.14 13.65 -18.77
C LYS A 344 10.49 12.97 -17.57
N ARG A 345 9.15 13.06 -17.50
CA ARG A 345 8.28 12.23 -16.65
C ARG A 345 7.18 11.62 -17.51
N GLY A 346 7.26 10.33 -17.80
CA GLY A 346 6.38 9.70 -18.78
C GLY A 346 6.50 10.38 -20.13
N LEU A 347 5.40 10.89 -20.68
CA LEU A 347 5.37 11.61 -21.97
C LEU A 347 5.65 13.13 -21.84
N ILE A 348 5.79 13.66 -20.62
CA ILE A 348 5.97 15.09 -20.37
C ILE A 348 7.47 15.41 -20.34
N CYS A 349 7.88 16.39 -21.16
CA CYS A 349 9.22 16.97 -21.15
C CYS A 349 9.23 18.27 -20.33
N PHE A 350 10.14 18.39 -19.36
CA PHE A 350 10.23 19.54 -18.46
C PHE A 350 11.19 20.63 -18.95
N GLY A 351 12.15 20.29 -19.81
CA GLY A 351 13.10 21.24 -20.37
C GLY A 351 14.38 20.59 -20.86
N GLU A 352 15.10 21.33 -21.70
CA GLU A 352 16.48 21.04 -22.08
C GLU A 352 17.40 21.33 -20.89
N LEU A 353 18.33 20.42 -20.61
CA LEU A 353 19.33 20.57 -19.57
C LEU A 353 20.69 20.89 -20.21
N ASP A 354 21.47 21.73 -19.54
CA ASP A 354 22.88 21.90 -19.89
C ASP A 354 23.73 20.70 -19.43
N LEU A 355 24.92 20.57 -20.02
CA LEU A 355 25.85 19.47 -19.76
C LEU A 355 26.25 19.37 -18.28
N GLU A 356 26.42 20.51 -17.60
CA GLU A 356 26.83 20.53 -16.19
C GLU A 356 25.74 19.91 -15.30
N MET A 357 24.48 20.28 -15.52
CA MET A 357 23.34 19.72 -14.80
C MET A 357 23.15 18.23 -15.11
N ILE A 358 23.36 17.81 -16.36
CA ILE A 358 23.28 16.40 -16.75
C ILE A 358 24.34 15.58 -16.01
N ASP A 359 25.59 16.05 -16.01
CA ASP A 359 26.70 15.38 -15.33
C ASP A 359 26.47 15.30 -13.81
N LEU A 360 25.89 16.35 -13.22
CA LEU A 360 25.53 16.36 -11.80
C LEU A 360 24.41 15.35 -11.49
N LEU A 361 23.34 15.34 -12.28
CA LEU A 361 22.20 14.44 -12.07
C LEU A 361 22.57 12.98 -12.31
N ASN A 362 23.45 12.69 -13.27
CA ASN A 362 23.97 11.34 -13.52
C ASN A 362 24.79 10.80 -12.33
N GLN A 363 25.44 11.67 -11.56
CA GLN A 363 26.16 11.30 -10.34
C GLN A 363 25.21 11.15 -9.12
N CYS A 364 23.96 11.59 -9.20
CA CYS A 364 22.95 11.40 -8.17
C CYS A 364 22.32 10.00 -8.28
N ASP A 365 23.09 8.96 -7.98
CA ASP A 365 22.66 7.55 -8.04
C ASP A 365 22.32 6.95 -6.65
N GLY A 366 22.48 7.76 -5.58
CA GLY A 366 22.29 7.35 -4.19
C GLY A 366 23.49 6.64 -3.56
N THR A 367 24.64 6.57 -4.24
CA THR A 367 25.87 5.95 -3.71
C THR A 367 26.85 6.98 -3.14
N VAL A 368 26.91 8.15 -3.77
CA VAL A 368 27.84 9.25 -3.45
C VAL A 368 27.18 10.24 -2.49
N SER A 369 27.93 10.76 -1.52
CA SER A 369 27.44 11.81 -0.61
C SER A 369 27.49 13.21 -1.25
N VAL A 370 26.70 14.18 -0.77
CA VAL A 370 26.78 15.58 -1.23
C VAL A 370 28.20 16.15 -1.12
N LEU A 371 28.94 15.81 -0.04
CA LEU A 371 30.34 16.25 0.12
C LEU A 371 31.26 15.67 -0.96
N GLU A 372 31.06 14.41 -1.30
CA GLU A 372 31.88 13.74 -2.31
C GLU A 372 31.50 14.21 -3.72
N LEU A 373 30.22 14.45 -3.98
CA LEU A 373 29.72 15.09 -5.18
C LEU A 373 30.38 16.47 -5.37
N ALA A 374 30.44 17.28 -4.31
CA ALA A 374 31.12 18.58 -4.37
C ALA A 374 32.60 18.46 -4.75
N LYS A 375 33.33 17.54 -4.10
CA LYS A 375 34.75 17.30 -4.38
C LYS A 375 35.01 16.84 -5.81
N ARG A 376 34.16 15.96 -6.36
CA ARG A 376 34.30 15.44 -7.73
C ARG A 376 34.13 16.52 -8.79
N ASN A 377 33.27 17.51 -8.51
CA ASN A 377 32.99 18.62 -9.42
C ASN A 377 33.85 19.87 -9.09
N GLY A 378 34.85 19.75 -8.22
CA GLY A 378 35.80 20.83 -7.93
C GLY A 378 35.24 21.99 -7.12
N TYR A 379 34.07 21.83 -6.48
CA TYR A 379 33.43 22.88 -5.69
C TYR A 379 34.18 23.16 -4.40
N ASP A 380 34.40 24.45 -4.11
CA ASP A 380 34.95 24.90 -2.84
C ASP A 380 33.88 24.90 -1.71
N GLN A 381 34.17 25.52 -0.57
CA GLN A 381 33.21 25.56 0.55
C GLN A 381 31.95 26.40 0.26
N GLU A 382 32.07 27.50 -0.47
CA GLU A 382 30.94 28.36 -0.82
C GLU A 382 30.10 27.69 -1.90
N ASP A 383 30.75 27.11 -2.90
CA ASP A 383 30.10 26.34 -3.96
C ASP A 383 29.40 25.09 -3.40
N THR A 384 29.97 24.43 -2.40
CA THR A 384 29.31 23.30 -1.71
C THR A 384 28.00 23.73 -1.03
N ALA A 385 27.96 24.95 -0.49
CA ALA A 385 26.73 25.48 0.11
C ALA A 385 25.67 25.77 -0.96
N MET A 386 26.06 26.28 -2.13
CA MET A 386 25.18 26.49 -3.27
C MET A 386 24.69 25.17 -3.87
N LEU A 387 25.56 24.18 -4.02
CA LEU A 387 25.19 22.83 -4.44
C LEU A 387 24.09 22.25 -3.53
N TRP A 388 24.26 22.37 -2.20
CA TRP A 388 23.21 21.92 -1.28
C TRP A 388 21.88 22.65 -1.52
N LEU A 389 21.89 23.97 -1.72
CA LEU A 389 20.66 24.74 -1.98
C LEU A 389 19.98 24.25 -3.25
N ASN A 390 20.73 24.04 -4.33
CA ASN A 390 20.21 23.53 -5.59
C ASN A 390 19.60 22.13 -5.42
N LEU A 391 20.33 21.20 -4.79
CA LEU A 391 19.82 19.86 -4.50
C LEU A 391 18.57 19.90 -3.60
N TYR A 392 18.53 20.82 -2.63
CA TYR A 392 17.37 21.00 -1.76
C TYR A 392 16.14 21.47 -2.56
N GLU A 393 16.29 22.42 -3.49
CA GLU A 393 15.19 22.83 -4.39
C GLU A 393 14.68 21.67 -5.24
N LEU A 394 15.57 20.88 -5.83
CA LEU A 394 15.20 19.67 -6.59
C LEU A 394 14.46 18.64 -5.70
N TRP A 395 14.83 18.55 -4.43
CA TRP A 395 14.16 17.68 -3.47
C TRP A 395 12.76 18.18 -3.08
N LYS A 396 12.49 19.49 -3.07
CA LYS A 396 11.12 20.00 -2.80
C LYS A 396 10.13 19.50 -3.83
N GLU A 397 10.57 19.48 -5.09
CA GLU A 397 9.80 19.00 -6.26
C GLU A 397 9.85 17.47 -6.40
N LYS A 398 10.58 16.76 -5.52
CA LYS A 398 10.79 15.31 -5.55
C LYS A 398 11.40 14.82 -6.88
N LEU A 399 12.21 15.68 -7.51
CA LEU A 399 13.08 15.33 -8.64
C LEU A 399 14.27 14.48 -8.16
N ILE A 400 14.80 14.81 -6.99
CA ILE A 400 15.77 13.98 -6.30
C ILE A 400 15.27 13.60 -4.92
N LEU A 401 15.82 12.53 -4.38
CA LEU A 401 15.59 12.06 -3.02
C LEU A 401 16.91 11.87 -2.31
N PHE A 402 16.90 12.06 -0.99
CA PHE A 402 18.07 11.86 -0.16
C PHE A 402 17.97 10.56 0.61
N ALA A 403 19.03 9.75 0.56
CA ALA A 403 19.26 8.62 1.45
C ALA A 403 20.23 9.00 2.57
N LEU A 404 20.09 8.31 3.70
CA LEU A 404 20.97 8.43 4.88
C LEU A 404 22.25 7.62 4.74
#